data_AF-A0A345E8E6-F1
#
_entry.id   AF-A0A345E8E6-F1
#
_cell.length_a   1.000
_cell.length_b   1.000
_cell.length_c   1.000
_cell.angle_alpha   90.00
_cell.angle_beta   90.00
_cell.angle_gamma   90.00
#
_symmetry.space_group_name_H-M   'P 1'
#
loop_
_entity.id
_entity.type
_entity.pdbx_description
1 polymer ?
#
loop_
_entity_poly.entity_id
_entity_poly.type
_entity_poly.pdbx_seq_one_letter_code
_entity_poly.pdbx_strand_id
1 'polypeptide(L)'
;MNGSPIGSDDSAPLASDVASRLSGGDWPFSKAEEVELILARYYRGGTYDELGVTLGVEWFDTDGNDARSDEEAARTALAEYVATRDNLHRIFEVAEPDTSGFGKFFGYHYTLLMNDEDLVVRSGPSTEQWEAIATEVQQLVGDNERMRAFLRGIVENDRTFRGRILTDFSDASARGSTHYGGKLWVSNGAELPGQVTGISTRKGSSSGRTYTVAAELVPVITATLEQLDEGANGPISTPDQTVPDELDRRVPKFQEVLEEESVTEADIERFEAILDDHDALDYWADYVAPAVKFRDRAKRAILCVLASPEDAHDTKGRTNAILFGPPGTGKSAFKNFLVEEFGAFSIDGARVSRADLTYNKNSNEDGLLVRAHKGLAVIEEADELDDNALGAALTAFGEAGRIEIRDMQLPAQVRGILLGNYRSREEIIAAHSEAVFDRFEFVLQFDRLTDSERDAAIDWQYDHFRQPKAPEQTGELKKYIAWIRKFDPAIPEPELRNIKRFKQERIEAVGNVREGVSIMTVAYTIARLNHRNLTLADYETAFELVAR
;
A
#
# COMPACT_ATOMS: atom_id res chain seq x y z
N MET A 1 8.18 -47.76 16.31
CA MET A 1 8.95 -46.82 15.48
C MET A 1 9.15 -45.58 16.33
N ASN A 2 10.34 -45.42 16.90
CA ASN A 2 10.68 -44.28 17.73
C ASN A 2 11.00 -43.10 16.80
N GLY A 3 10.21 -42.03 16.92
CA GLY A 3 10.52 -40.76 16.26
C GLY A 3 11.75 -40.14 16.92
N SER A 4 12.75 -39.83 16.13
CA SER A 4 13.90 -39.04 16.55
C SER A 4 13.44 -37.63 16.96
N PRO A 5 14.01 -37.03 18.02
CA PRO A 5 13.75 -35.65 18.37
C PRO A 5 14.34 -34.75 17.28
N ILE A 6 13.49 -33.92 16.65
CA ILE A 6 13.94 -32.84 15.77
C ILE A 6 14.78 -31.88 16.62
N GLY A 7 15.96 -31.54 16.10
CA GLY A 7 17.05 -30.90 16.83
C GLY A 7 16.92 -29.39 17.03
N SER A 8 17.77 -28.94 17.97
CA SER A 8 18.44 -27.64 18.15
C SER A 8 17.61 -26.35 18.16
N ASP A 9 17.34 -25.86 19.38
CA ASP A 9 17.74 -24.57 20.00
C ASP A 9 17.91 -23.28 19.17
N ASP A 10 17.30 -23.17 17.98
CA ASP A 10 17.33 -21.95 17.15
C ASP A 10 16.29 -20.88 17.59
N SER A 11 15.51 -21.13 18.65
CA SER A 11 14.51 -20.15 19.16
C SER A 11 15.09 -19.09 20.09
N ALA A 12 16.22 -19.35 20.75
CA ALA A 12 16.85 -18.43 21.70
C ALA A 12 17.31 -17.07 21.10
N PRO A 13 17.90 -17.00 19.88
CA PRO A 13 18.41 -15.72 19.37
C PRO A 13 17.30 -14.71 19.06
N LEU A 14 16.13 -15.17 18.60
CA LEU A 14 15.03 -14.26 18.25
C LEU A 14 14.45 -13.57 19.49
N ALA A 15 14.17 -14.32 20.57
CA ALA A 15 13.60 -13.75 21.79
C ALA A 15 14.50 -12.66 22.41
N SER A 16 15.83 -12.87 22.40
CA SER A 16 16.81 -11.90 22.90
C SER A 16 16.82 -10.61 22.08
N ASP A 17 16.64 -10.69 20.77
CA ASP A 17 16.60 -9.54 19.86
C ASP A 17 15.35 -8.68 20.10
N VAL A 18 14.18 -9.29 20.35
CA VAL A 18 12.96 -8.55 20.73
C VAL A 18 13.21 -7.73 21.99
N ALA A 19 13.75 -8.35 23.03
CA ALA A 19 14.05 -7.66 24.29
C ALA A 19 15.10 -6.56 24.09
N SER A 20 16.10 -6.78 23.23
CA SER A 20 17.11 -5.78 22.88
C SER A 20 16.50 -4.57 22.18
N ARG A 21 15.64 -4.77 21.16
CA ARG A 21 14.94 -3.70 20.42
C ARG A 21 14.10 -2.84 21.35
N LEU A 22 13.26 -3.46 22.17
CA LEU A 22 12.42 -2.76 23.14
C LEU A 22 13.27 -2.01 24.19
N SER A 23 14.38 -2.61 24.63
CA SER A 23 15.31 -1.95 25.56
C SER A 23 16.05 -0.76 24.91
N GLY A 24 16.22 -0.80 23.58
CA GLY A 24 16.99 0.14 22.78
C GLY A 24 16.25 1.39 22.30
N GLY A 25 14.94 1.51 22.60
CA GLY A 25 14.15 2.71 22.31
C GLY A 25 12.80 2.46 21.63
N ASP A 26 12.50 1.22 21.24
CA ASP A 26 11.23 0.87 20.58
C ASP A 26 10.05 0.76 21.57
N TRP A 27 10.30 0.89 22.88
CA TRP A 27 9.24 0.84 23.88
C TRP A 27 8.36 2.09 23.83
N PRO A 28 7.03 1.96 23.62
CA PRO A 28 6.19 3.11 23.30
C PRO A 28 5.65 3.86 24.51
N PHE A 29 5.75 3.29 25.71
CA PHE A 29 5.18 3.88 26.92
C PHE A 29 6.23 4.63 27.72
N SER A 30 5.94 5.89 28.03
CA SER A 30 6.65 6.64 29.04
C SER A 30 6.41 6.06 30.44
N LYS A 31 7.22 6.53 31.39
CA LYS A 31 7.09 6.15 32.80
C LYS A 31 5.73 6.50 33.39
N ALA A 32 5.12 7.62 32.99
CA ALA A 32 3.80 8.00 33.45
C ALA A 32 2.73 7.10 32.84
N GLU A 33 2.79 6.83 31.52
CA GLU A 33 1.84 5.93 30.85
C GLU A 33 1.87 4.51 31.44
N GLU A 34 3.04 3.97 31.79
CA GLU A 34 3.10 2.68 32.51
C GLU A 34 2.41 2.72 33.87
N VAL A 35 2.59 3.80 34.65
CA VAL A 35 1.89 3.96 35.93
C VAL A 35 0.39 4.07 35.70
N GLU A 36 -0.04 4.78 34.65
CA GLU A 36 -1.46 4.85 34.29
C GLU A 36 -2.04 3.47 33.96
N LEU A 37 -1.32 2.65 33.18
CA LEU A 37 -1.71 1.28 32.87
C LEU A 37 -1.80 0.41 34.13
N ILE A 38 -0.87 0.56 35.08
CA ILE A 38 -0.89 -0.12 36.38
C ILE A 38 -2.12 0.32 37.17
N LEU A 39 -2.37 1.63 37.27
CA LEU A 39 -3.53 2.20 37.97
C LEU A 39 -4.86 1.75 37.37
N ALA A 40 -4.97 1.74 36.05
CA ALA A 40 -6.15 1.28 35.32
C ALA A 40 -6.41 -0.21 35.51
N ARG A 41 -5.35 -1.00 35.74
CA ARG A 41 -5.43 -2.44 35.93
C ARG A 41 -5.87 -2.83 37.34
N TYR A 42 -5.29 -2.20 38.36
CA TYR A 42 -5.39 -2.66 39.75
C TYR A 42 -6.34 -1.84 40.62
N TYR A 43 -6.79 -0.66 40.19
CA TYR A 43 -7.68 0.19 40.99
C TYR A 43 -8.91 0.61 40.17
N ARG A 44 -9.99 1.00 40.86
CA ARG A 44 -11.26 1.37 40.23
C ARG A 44 -12.03 2.39 41.07
N GLY A 45 -12.86 3.21 40.42
CA GLY A 45 -13.81 4.09 41.08
C GLY A 45 -13.18 4.96 42.16
N GLY A 46 -13.84 5.04 43.32
CA GLY A 46 -13.43 5.91 44.43
C GLY A 46 -12.06 5.62 45.03
N THR A 47 -11.38 4.53 44.66
CA THR A 47 -10.00 4.28 45.11
C THR A 47 -9.02 5.31 44.58
N TYR A 48 -9.26 5.91 43.41
CA TYR A 48 -8.39 6.98 42.91
C TYR A 48 -8.43 8.22 43.80
N ASP A 49 -9.60 8.58 44.34
CA ASP A 49 -9.75 9.69 45.28
C ASP A 49 -8.99 9.42 46.58
N GLU A 50 -9.12 8.22 47.13
CA GLU A 50 -8.41 7.82 48.34
C GLU A 50 -6.89 7.89 48.14
N LEU A 51 -6.40 7.36 47.02
CA LEU A 51 -4.99 7.43 46.64
C LEU A 51 -4.51 8.87 46.48
N GLY A 52 -5.27 9.70 45.74
CA GLY A 52 -4.92 11.08 45.47
C GLY A 52 -4.81 11.93 46.72
N VAL A 53 -5.80 11.84 47.62
CA VAL A 53 -5.83 12.56 48.89
C VAL A 53 -4.71 12.07 49.82
N THR A 54 -4.52 10.76 49.92
CA THR A 54 -3.52 10.19 50.84
C THR A 54 -2.09 10.47 50.39
N LEU A 55 -1.85 10.51 49.08
CA LEU A 55 -0.55 10.85 48.50
C LEU A 55 -0.32 12.37 48.41
N GLY A 56 -1.33 13.20 48.68
CA GLY A 56 -1.22 14.66 48.64
C GLY A 56 -1.06 15.20 47.23
N VAL A 57 -1.80 14.63 46.27
CA VAL A 57 -1.80 15.09 44.87
C VAL A 57 -2.74 16.29 44.76
N GLU A 58 -2.19 17.46 44.45
CA GLU A 58 -2.90 18.76 44.45
C GLU A 58 -4.20 18.77 43.63
N TRP A 59 -4.24 18.00 42.54
CA TRP A 59 -5.44 17.82 41.72
C TRP A 59 -6.66 17.38 42.54
N PHE A 60 -6.46 16.50 43.53
CA PHE A 60 -7.54 15.99 44.37
C PHE A 60 -7.97 16.97 45.48
N ASP A 61 -7.14 17.98 45.79
CA ASP A 61 -7.43 19.00 46.81
C ASP A 61 -8.21 20.20 46.25
N THR A 62 -8.10 20.46 44.95
CA THR A 62 -8.56 21.71 44.33
C THR A 62 -9.85 21.59 43.53
N ASP A 63 -10.16 20.41 42.99
CA ASP A 63 -11.36 20.21 42.17
C ASP A 63 -12.56 19.67 42.97
N GLY A 64 -13.72 20.29 42.76
CA GLY A 64 -15.00 19.87 43.34
C GLY A 64 -15.43 18.46 42.87
N ASN A 65 -16.42 17.87 43.55
CA ASN A 65 -16.89 16.48 43.34
C ASN A 65 -17.14 16.04 41.88
N ASP A 66 -17.39 16.97 40.95
CA ASP A 66 -17.69 16.64 39.56
C ASP A 66 -16.44 16.22 38.75
N ALA A 67 -15.25 16.78 39.02
CA ALA A 67 -14.01 16.36 38.35
C ALA A 67 -13.53 14.97 38.81
N ARG A 68 -13.87 14.59 40.05
CA ARG A 68 -13.56 13.28 40.64
C ARG A 68 -14.33 12.11 40.02
N SER A 69 -15.34 12.41 39.19
CA SER A 69 -16.09 11.38 38.46
C SER A 69 -15.40 10.91 37.18
N ASP A 70 -14.38 11.63 36.71
CA ASP A 70 -13.57 11.25 35.56
C ASP A 70 -12.38 10.37 35.99
N GLU A 71 -12.57 9.05 35.89
CA GLU A 71 -11.53 8.08 36.25
C GLU A 71 -10.27 8.22 35.39
N GLU A 72 -10.37 8.73 34.16
CA GLU A 72 -9.20 8.89 33.28
C GLU A 72 -8.35 10.07 33.73
N ALA A 73 -8.97 11.23 33.94
CA ALA A 73 -8.28 12.41 34.47
C ALA A 73 -7.62 12.12 35.82
N ALA A 74 -8.32 11.42 36.73
CA ALA A 74 -7.79 11.03 38.02
C ALA A 74 -6.56 10.11 37.90
N ARG A 75 -6.57 9.14 36.97
CA ARG A 75 -5.43 8.26 36.72
C ARG A 75 -4.24 9.02 36.15
N THR A 76 -4.46 9.90 35.16
CA THR A 76 -3.37 10.69 34.56
C THR A 76 -2.71 11.57 35.62
N ALA A 77 -3.49 12.26 36.45
CA ALA A 77 -2.96 13.09 37.54
C ALA A 77 -2.14 12.28 38.55
N LEU A 78 -2.63 11.09 38.95
CA LEU A 78 -1.89 10.17 39.81
C LEU A 78 -0.61 9.66 39.13
N ALA A 79 -0.67 9.32 37.85
CA ALA A 79 0.45 8.75 37.11
C ALA A 79 1.63 9.73 36.98
N GLU A 80 1.35 11.01 36.73
CA GLU A 80 2.35 12.07 36.69
C GLU A 80 3.03 12.26 38.06
N TYR A 81 2.24 12.22 39.14
CA TYR A 81 2.75 12.37 40.50
C TYR A 81 3.58 11.15 40.96
N VAL A 82 3.16 9.95 40.56
CA VAL A 82 3.70 8.67 41.03
C VAL A 82 4.71 8.06 40.06
N ALA A 83 5.26 8.86 39.15
CA ALA A 83 6.31 8.43 38.22
C ALA A 83 7.65 8.05 38.90
N THR A 84 7.72 7.80 40.21
CA THR A 84 8.90 7.24 40.89
C THR A 84 8.57 5.92 41.57
N ARG A 85 9.56 5.02 41.67
CA ARG A 85 9.39 3.69 42.28
C ARG A 85 8.85 3.77 43.71
N ASP A 86 9.40 4.68 44.51
CA ASP A 86 9.03 4.82 45.92
C ASP A 86 7.58 5.28 46.05
N ASN A 87 7.13 6.21 45.19
CA ASN A 87 5.73 6.62 45.16
C ASN A 87 4.82 5.47 44.69
N LEU A 88 5.28 4.66 43.73
CA LEU A 88 4.49 3.53 43.23
C LEU A 88 4.27 2.48 44.32
N HIS A 89 5.30 2.17 45.12
CA HIS A 89 5.16 1.28 46.28
C HIS A 89 4.12 1.80 47.28
N ARG A 90 4.13 3.12 47.55
CA ARG A 90 3.17 3.75 48.46
C ARG A 90 1.73 3.61 48.00
N ILE A 91 1.44 3.56 46.69
CA ILE A 91 0.07 3.30 46.20
C ILE A 91 -0.47 1.99 46.78
N PHE A 92 0.34 0.93 46.75
CA PHE A 92 -0.07 -0.39 47.21
C PHE A 92 -0.09 -0.54 48.73
N GLU A 93 0.53 0.38 49.47
CA GLU A 93 0.38 0.46 50.93
C GLU A 93 -0.93 1.15 51.34
N VAL A 94 -1.44 2.05 50.48
CA VAL A 94 -2.64 2.84 50.74
C VAL A 94 -3.91 2.08 50.37
N ALA A 95 -3.91 1.37 49.24
CA ALA A 95 -5.09 0.66 48.76
C ALA A 95 -4.75 -0.76 48.32
N GLU A 96 -5.67 -1.69 48.58
CA GLU A 96 -5.54 -3.08 48.15
C GLU A 96 -5.80 -3.19 46.64
N PRO A 97 -4.87 -3.78 45.86
CA PRO A 97 -5.02 -3.90 44.42
C PRO A 97 -6.03 -4.98 44.02
N ASP A 98 -6.86 -4.71 43.00
CA ASP A 98 -7.73 -5.68 42.35
C ASP A 98 -6.92 -6.62 41.45
N THR A 99 -6.67 -7.82 41.95
CA THR A 99 -5.87 -8.84 41.26
C THR A 99 -6.69 -9.75 40.34
N SER A 100 -7.99 -9.50 40.14
CA SER A 100 -8.94 -10.40 39.45
C SER A 100 -8.72 -10.60 37.93
N GLY A 101 -7.58 -10.21 37.36
CA GLY A 101 -7.24 -10.50 35.97
C GLY A 101 -5.77 -10.84 35.73
N PHE A 102 -4.87 -9.88 35.90
CA PHE A 102 -3.43 -10.08 35.69
C PHE A 102 -2.68 -9.70 36.95
N GLY A 103 -2.20 -10.68 37.72
CA GLY A 103 -1.36 -10.45 38.91
C GLY A 103 0.06 -9.98 38.60
N LYS A 104 0.36 -9.65 37.34
CA LYS A 104 1.69 -9.26 36.88
C LYS A 104 1.61 -8.09 35.90
N PHE A 105 2.68 -7.31 35.86
CA PHE A 105 2.91 -6.22 34.90
C PHE A 105 4.38 -6.24 34.46
N PHE A 106 4.63 -6.25 33.15
CA PHE A 106 5.97 -6.38 32.57
C PHE A 106 6.30 -5.19 31.66
N GLY A 107 6.58 -4.05 32.27
CA GLY A 107 6.96 -2.81 31.58
C GLY A 107 8.47 -2.66 31.38
N TYR A 108 8.84 -1.55 30.72
CA TYR A 108 10.20 -1.07 30.56
C TYR A 108 10.68 -0.33 31.81
N HIS A 109 9.80 0.44 32.47
CA HIS A 109 10.16 1.18 33.67
C HIS A 109 9.86 0.39 34.94
N TYR A 110 8.79 -0.41 34.93
CA TYR A 110 8.33 -1.14 36.10
C TYR A 110 7.99 -2.59 35.83
N THR A 111 8.38 -3.46 36.77
CA THR A 111 7.94 -4.85 36.86
C THR A 111 7.16 -5.03 38.15
N LEU A 112 5.94 -5.55 38.08
CA LEU A 112 5.13 -5.88 39.24
C LEU A 112 4.84 -7.37 39.26
N LEU A 113 5.14 -8.01 40.39
CA LEU A 113 4.83 -9.40 40.65
C LEU A 113 4.01 -9.48 41.93
N MET A 114 2.74 -9.87 41.80
CA MET A 114 1.88 -10.17 42.95
C MET A 114 1.88 -11.67 43.18
N ASN A 115 2.32 -12.07 44.37
CA ASN A 115 2.13 -13.41 44.91
C ASN A 115 1.05 -13.36 46.00
N ASP A 116 0.58 -14.53 46.46
CA ASP A 116 -0.52 -14.64 47.43
C ASP A 116 -0.32 -13.84 48.74
N GLU A 117 0.92 -13.46 49.07
CA GLU A 117 1.25 -12.75 50.32
C GLU A 117 2.08 -11.47 50.14
N ASP A 118 2.68 -11.21 48.97
CA ASP A 118 3.61 -10.09 48.77
C ASP A 118 3.52 -9.47 47.36
N LEU A 119 3.61 -8.14 47.31
CA LEU A 119 3.85 -7.38 46.09
C LEU A 119 5.33 -7.01 45.97
N VAL A 120 5.93 -7.35 44.83
CA VAL A 120 7.29 -6.93 44.49
C VAL A 120 7.26 -5.94 43.33
N VAL A 121 7.66 -4.70 43.61
CA VAL A 121 7.86 -3.65 42.59
C VAL A 121 9.36 -3.51 42.29
N ARG A 122 9.75 -3.78 41.04
CA ARG A 122 11.11 -3.57 40.52
C ARG A 122 11.13 -2.44 39.51
N SER A 123 12.27 -1.77 39.40
CA SER A 123 12.51 -0.75 38.37
C SER A 123 13.44 -1.30 37.30
N GLY A 124 13.23 -0.86 36.07
CA GLY A 124 14.00 -1.28 34.90
C GLY A 124 13.22 -2.24 34.00
N PRO A 125 13.78 -2.56 32.82
CA PRO A 125 13.06 -3.30 31.80
C PRO A 125 12.89 -4.76 32.20
N SER A 126 11.71 -5.29 31.89
CA SER A 126 11.34 -6.69 32.19
C SER A 126 11.88 -7.66 31.14
N THR A 127 13.17 -7.53 30.77
CA THR A 127 13.75 -8.22 29.61
C THR A 127 13.60 -9.74 29.67
N GLU A 128 13.87 -10.34 30.83
CA GLU A 128 13.71 -11.79 31.04
C GLU A 128 12.26 -12.25 30.78
N GLN A 129 11.28 -11.43 31.17
CA GLN A 129 9.87 -11.73 30.96
C GLN A 129 9.45 -11.49 29.52
N TRP A 130 9.99 -10.47 28.85
CA TRP A 130 9.76 -10.23 27.43
C TRP A 130 10.33 -11.37 26.57
N GLU A 131 11.53 -11.87 26.87
CA GLU A 131 12.13 -13.02 26.20
C GLU A 131 11.27 -14.29 26.37
N ALA A 132 10.78 -14.53 27.60
CA ALA A 132 9.88 -15.66 27.87
C ALA A 132 8.59 -15.55 27.05
N ILE A 133 7.97 -14.37 26.99
CA ILE A 133 6.73 -14.13 26.22
C ILE A 133 6.98 -14.23 24.72
N ALA A 134 8.07 -13.67 24.21
CA ALA A 134 8.46 -13.80 22.81
C ALA A 134 8.64 -15.30 22.44
N THR A 135 9.26 -16.08 23.32
CA THR A 135 9.41 -17.54 23.15
C THR A 135 8.05 -18.23 23.12
N GLU A 136 7.11 -17.88 24.02
CA GLU A 136 5.75 -18.44 24.01
C GLU A 136 5.00 -18.11 22.71
N VAL A 137 5.10 -16.88 22.23
CA VAL A 137 4.50 -16.44 20.96
C VAL A 137 5.11 -17.21 19.79
N GLN A 138 6.43 -17.36 19.73
CA GLN A 138 7.12 -18.13 18.69
C GLN A 138 6.72 -19.61 18.69
N GLN A 139 6.65 -20.24 19.87
CA GLN A 139 6.23 -21.64 20.00
C GLN A 139 4.76 -21.83 19.60
N LEU A 140 3.88 -20.90 19.98
CA LEU A 140 2.47 -20.94 19.62
C LEU A 140 2.26 -20.73 18.12
N VAL A 141 2.98 -19.78 17.52
CA VAL A 141 2.83 -19.44 16.11
C VAL A 141 3.52 -20.49 15.23
N GLY A 142 4.78 -20.84 15.50
CA GLY A 142 5.61 -21.68 14.63
C GLY A 142 5.51 -21.24 13.16
N ASP A 143 5.26 -22.20 12.27
CA ASP A 143 4.99 -21.96 10.85
C ASP A 143 3.50 -21.70 10.53
N ASN A 144 2.65 -21.50 11.55
CA ASN A 144 1.22 -21.35 11.38
C ASN A 144 0.83 -19.90 11.11
N GLU A 145 0.80 -19.52 9.83
CA GLU A 145 0.37 -18.19 9.36
C GLU A 145 -1.00 -17.77 9.89
N ARG A 146 -1.93 -18.73 10.09
CA ARG A 146 -3.26 -18.40 10.64
C ARG A 146 -3.18 -17.96 12.09
N MET A 147 -2.33 -18.60 12.89
CA MET A 147 -2.12 -18.20 14.28
C MET A 147 -1.42 -16.84 14.34
N ARG A 148 -0.47 -16.60 13.44
CA ARG A 148 0.20 -15.30 13.29
C ARG A 148 -0.80 -14.17 13.00
N ALA A 149 -1.63 -14.33 11.98
CA ALA A 149 -2.67 -13.36 11.62
C ALA A 149 -3.70 -13.18 12.74
N PHE A 150 -4.01 -14.25 13.48
CA PHE A 150 -4.93 -14.20 14.60
C PHE A 150 -4.38 -13.36 15.77
N LEU A 151 -3.12 -13.55 16.16
CA LEU A 151 -2.48 -12.73 17.18
C LEU A 151 -2.36 -11.27 16.76
N ARG A 152 -2.05 -10.98 15.49
CA ARG A 152 -2.08 -9.61 14.94
C ARG A 152 -3.43 -8.94 15.14
N GLY A 153 -4.50 -9.60 14.71
CA GLY A 153 -5.86 -9.07 14.88
C GLY A 153 -6.25 -8.83 16.34
N ILE A 154 -5.63 -9.54 17.30
CA ILE A 154 -5.84 -9.27 18.71
C ILE A 154 -5.10 -8.00 19.15
N VAL A 155 -3.83 -7.84 18.78
CA VAL A 155 -2.99 -6.73 19.27
C VAL A 155 -3.18 -5.40 18.52
N GLU A 156 -3.71 -5.44 17.29
CA GLU A 156 -3.99 -4.26 16.46
C GLU A 156 -5.36 -3.60 16.75
N ASN A 157 -6.09 -4.05 17.78
CA ASN A 157 -7.39 -3.46 18.09
C ASN A 157 -7.25 -2.19 18.93
N ASP A 158 -7.90 -1.12 18.52
CA ASP A 158 -7.82 0.18 19.20
C ASP A 158 -8.68 0.27 20.47
N ARG A 159 -9.50 -0.74 20.78
CA ARG A 159 -10.34 -0.74 21.98
C ARG A 159 -9.52 -1.04 23.23
N THR A 160 -8.98 0.01 23.83
CA THR A 160 -8.37 -0.05 25.16
C THR A 160 -9.45 -0.02 26.25
N PHE A 161 -9.35 -0.93 27.21
CA PHE A 161 -10.22 -0.97 28.37
C PHE A 161 -9.41 -1.41 29.60
N ARG A 162 -9.21 -0.48 30.54
CA ARG A 162 -8.56 -0.74 31.84
C ARG A 162 -7.15 -1.32 31.72
N GLY A 163 -6.31 -0.67 30.92
CA GLY A 163 -4.93 -1.11 30.67
C GLY A 163 -4.82 -2.44 29.93
N ARG A 164 -5.84 -2.76 29.12
CA ARG A 164 -5.91 -3.97 28.29
C ARG A 164 -6.46 -3.62 26.91
N ILE A 165 -6.07 -4.37 25.90
CA ILE A 165 -6.69 -4.35 24.58
C ILE A 165 -7.79 -5.41 24.53
N LEU A 166 -8.99 -5.02 24.10
CA LEU A 166 -10.17 -5.88 24.02
C LEU A 166 -10.53 -6.15 22.55
N THR A 167 -10.53 -7.42 22.18
CA THR A 167 -10.87 -7.84 20.81
C THR A 167 -12.02 -8.83 20.86
N ASP A 168 -13.19 -8.40 20.41
CA ASP A 168 -14.34 -9.29 20.21
C ASP A 168 -14.14 -10.10 18.93
N PHE A 169 -14.36 -11.41 18.98
CA PHE A 169 -14.12 -12.28 17.84
C PHE A 169 -15.03 -11.97 16.63
N SER A 170 -16.21 -11.38 16.85
CA SER A 170 -17.05 -10.86 15.75
C SER A 170 -16.42 -9.66 15.05
N ASP A 171 -15.57 -8.93 15.77
CA ASP A 171 -14.92 -7.69 15.34
C ASP A 171 -13.47 -7.96 14.89
N ALA A 172 -12.89 -9.12 15.23
CA ALA A 172 -11.58 -9.57 14.80
C ALA A 172 -11.57 -9.95 13.32
N SER A 173 -11.24 -9.00 12.44
CA SER A 173 -10.93 -9.29 11.04
C SER A 173 -9.52 -9.87 10.93
N ALA A 174 -9.36 -11.11 10.49
CA ALA A 174 -8.05 -11.67 10.17
C ALA A 174 -7.46 -10.96 8.94
N ARG A 175 -6.35 -10.24 9.11
CA ARG A 175 -5.56 -9.66 8.01
C ARG A 175 -4.36 -10.55 7.74
N GLY A 176 -4.33 -11.16 6.54
CA GLY A 176 -3.32 -12.13 6.10
C GLY A 176 -3.79 -12.97 4.90
N SER A 177 -2.88 -13.25 3.97
CA SER A 177 -3.12 -13.71 2.59
C SER A 177 -3.46 -15.20 2.44
N THR A 178 -4.58 -15.67 2.98
CA THR A 178 -5.28 -16.86 2.45
C THR A 178 -6.68 -16.95 3.03
N HIS A 179 -7.68 -16.57 2.24
CA HIS A 179 -9.08 -16.82 2.54
C HIS A 179 -9.60 -18.07 1.82
N TYR A 180 -10.19 -18.97 2.60
CA TYR A 180 -11.29 -19.84 2.16
C TYR A 180 -12.55 -19.38 2.91
N GLY A 181 -13.43 -18.64 2.24
CA GLY A 181 -14.86 -18.55 2.62
C GLY A 181 -15.28 -17.62 3.78
N GLY A 182 -14.55 -16.53 4.06
CA GLY A 182 -15.09 -15.37 4.81
C GLY A 182 -15.56 -15.62 6.27
N LYS A 183 -15.21 -16.74 6.88
CA LYS A 183 -15.43 -17.01 8.31
C LYS A 183 -14.25 -17.80 8.87
N LEU A 184 -13.63 -17.26 9.92
CA LEU A 184 -12.63 -17.97 10.72
C LEU A 184 -13.37 -19.05 11.55
N TRP A 185 -13.49 -20.27 11.03
CA TRP A 185 -14.03 -21.39 11.80
C TRP A 185 -12.92 -22.01 12.64
N VAL A 186 -12.76 -21.52 13.88
CA VAL A 186 -11.77 -22.04 14.83
C VAL A 186 -12.50 -22.62 16.04
N SER A 187 -13.18 -23.75 15.82
CA SER A 187 -13.75 -24.50 16.95
C SER A 187 -12.66 -25.19 17.80
N ASN A 188 -11.44 -25.38 17.27
CA ASN A 188 -10.39 -26.18 17.92
C ASN A 188 -9.16 -25.38 18.38
N GLY A 189 -8.99 -24.12 17.95
CA GLY A 189 -7.82 -23.29 18.27
C GLY A 189 -8.10 -22.13 19.23
N ALA A 190 -9.36 -21.93 19.62
CA ALA A 190 -9.79 -20.74 20.37
C ALA A 190 -9.22 -20.65 21.79
N GLU A 191 -8.65 -21.75 22.30
CA GLU A 191 -7.98 -21.84 23.61
C GLU A 191 -6.47 -21.64 23.53
N LEU A 192 -5.87 -21.78 22.34
CA LEU A 192 -4.41 -21.73 22.16
C LEU A 192 -3.82 -20.34 22.41
N PRO A 193 -4.42 -19.22 21.96
CA PRO A 193 -3.93 -17.87 22.27
C PRO A 193 -3.96 -17.55 23.76
N GLY A 194 -4.86 -18.17 24.54
CA GLY A 194 -4.89 -18.02 26.00
C GLY A 194 -3.74 -18.74 26.72
N GLN A 195 -2.84 -19.40 25.99
CA GLN A 195 -1.63 -20.02 26.52
C GLN A 195 -0.45 -19.04 26.55
N VAL A 196 -0.54 -17.90 25.83
CA VAL A 196 0.47 -16.83 25.92
C VAL A 196 0.21 -16.00 27.17
N THR A 197 1.25 -15.81 27.97
CA THR A 197 1.21 -15.00 29.18
C THR A 197 0.68 -13.60 28.86
N GLY A 198 -0.36 -13.21 29.60
CA GLY A 198 -1.00 -11.90 29.44
C GLY A 198 -2.06 -11.81 28.36
N ILE A 199 -2.39 -12.93 27.68
CA ILE A 199 -3.61 -13.07 26.87
C ILE A 199 -4.62 -13.90 27.66
N SER A 200 -5.83 -13.36 27.83
CA SER A 200 -6.96 -14.08 28.44
C SER A 200 -8.13 -14.14 27.47
N THR A 201 -8.99 -15.14 27.66
CA THR A 201 -10.19 -15.31 26.84
C THR A 201 -11.40 -15.56 27.73
N ARG A 202 -12.54 -14.97 27.35
CA ARG A 202 -13.83 -15.20 28.01
C ARG A 202 -14.92 -15.46 26.98
N LYS A 203 -15.92 -16.24 27.36
CA LYS A 203 -17.13 -16.42 26.56
C LYS A 203 -17.91 -15.09 26.52
N GLY A 204 -18.12 -14.54 25.32
CA GLY A 204 -18.87 -13.31 25.10
C GLY A 204 -20.38 -13.52 25.21
N SER A 205 -21.13 -12.41 25.26
CA SER A 205 -22.60 -12.39 25.38
C SER A 205 -23.34 -12.82 24.10
N SER A 206 -22.69 -12.78 22.93
CA SER A 206 -23.31 -12.94 21.61
C SER A 206 -22.75 -14.12 20.78
N SER A 207 -22.49 -15.27 21.40
CA SER A 207 -21.92 -16.49 20.79
C SER A 207 -20.44 -16.43 20.36
N GLY A 208 -19.79 -15.27 20.41
CA GLY A 208 -18.34 -15.10 20.20
C GLY A 208 -17.50 -15.26 21.48
N ARG A 209 -16.17 -15.34 21.33
CA ARG A 209 -15.21 -15.16 22.43
C ARG A 209 -14.68 -13.72 22.41
N THR A 210 -14.35 -13.20 23.58
CA THR A 210 -13.63 -11.93 23.72
C THR A 210 -12.21 -12.26 24.17
N TYR A 211 -11.23 -11.73 23.47
CA TYR A 211 -9.82 -11.82 23.82
C TYR A 211 -9.41 -10.53 24.52
N THR A 212 -8.52 -10.66 25.49
CA THR A 212 -8.01 -9.52 26.24
C THR A 212 -6.51 -9.67 26.42
N VAL A 213 -5.76 -8.67 25.98
CA VAL A 213 -4.30 -8.63 26.10
C VAL A 213 -3.89 -7.52 27.02
N ALA A 214 -2.94 -7.79 27.92
CA ALA A 214 -2.31 -6.78 28.75
C ALA A 214 -1.59 -5.74 27.85
N ALA A 215 -1.94 -4.46 27.97
CA ALA A 215 -1.50 -3.43 27.00
C ALA A 215 0.03 -3.29 26.90
N GLU A 216 0.75 -3.49 28.01
CA GLU A 216 2.22 -3.47 28.06
C GLU A 216 2.87 -4.65 27.31
N LEU A 217 2.12 -5.71 26.99
CA LEU A 217 2.65 -6.85 26.25
C LEU A 217 2.43 -6.74 24.75
N VAL A 218 1.60 -5.79 24.32
CA VAL A 218 1.34 -5.52 22.89
C VAL A 218 2.65 -5.23 22.14
N PRO A 219 3.55 -4.36 22.62
CA PRO A 219 4.83 -4.13 21.95
C PRO A 219 5.69 -5.39 21.84
N VAL A 220 5.69 -6.25 22.87
CA VAL A 220 6.44 -7.52 22.88
C VAL A 220 5.89 -8.47 21.83
N ILE A 221 4.57 -8.65 21.79
CA ILE A 221 3.89 -9.54 20.83
C ILE A 221 4.07 -9.01 19.40
N THR A 222 3.87 -7.71 19.18
CA THR A 222 4.04 -7.07 17.87
C THR A 222 5.46 -7.21 17.36
N ALA A 223 6.47 -6.84 18.17
CA ALA A 223 7.88 -6.98 17.80
C ALA A 223 8.26 -8.45 17.52
N THR A 224 7.71 -9.40 18.27
CA THR A 224 7.93 -10.82 18.00
C THR A 224 7.32 -11.25 16.65
N LEU A 225 6.11 -10.79 16.33
CA LEU A 225 5.44 -11.11 15.06
C LEU A 225 6.14 -10.45 13.87
N GLU A 226 6.61 -9.21 14.03
CA GLU A 226 7.45 -8.52 13.05
C GLU A 226 8.76 -9.26 12.83
N GLN A 227 9.44 -9.69 13.90
CA GLN A 227 10.69 -10.42 13.77
C GLN A 227 10.50 -11.81 13.16
N LEU A 228 9.38 -12.49 13.43
CA LEU A 228 9.02 -13.73 12.73
C LEU A 228 8.80 -13.50 11.24
N ASP A 229 8.21 -12.36 10.88
CA ASP A 229 8.11 -11.94 9.48
C ASP A 229 9.50 -11.61 8.92
N GLU A 230 10.34 -10.86 9.62
CA GLU A 230 11.73 -10.53 9.24
C GLU A 230 12.61 -11.78 9.16
N GLY A 231 12.43 -12.80 9.99
CA GLY A 231 13.17 -14.06 9.95
C GLY A 231 12.75 -14.94 8.76
N ALA A 232 11.46 -14.97 8.46
CA ALA A 232 10.96 -15.50 7.18
C ALA A 232 11.45 -14.66 5.98
N ASN A 233 11.86 -13.41 6.24
CA ASN A 233 12.27 -12.40 5.27
C ASN A 233 13.73 -11.94 5.45
N GLY A 234 14.60 -12.75 6.06
CA GLY A 234 15.96 -12.32 6.39
C GLY A 234 16.85 -12.29 5.16
N PRO A 235 17.98 -11.56 5.18
CA PRO A 235 19.02 -11.74 4.18
C PRO A 235 19.70 -13.09 4.42
N ILE A 236 19.29 -14.11 3.65
CA ILE A 236 20.08 -15.33 3.53
C ILE A 236 21.41 -14.91 2.88
N SER A 237 22.53 -15.20 3.54
CA SER A 237 23.85 -15.03 2.91
C SER A 237 23.94 -15.99 1.73
N THR A 238 23.74 -15.49 0.52
CA THR A 238 23.93 -16.25 -0.72
C THR A 238 25.31 -15.94 -1.30
N PRO A 239 26.13 -16.97 -1.58
CA PRO A 239 27.38 -16.81 -2.31
C PRO A 239 27.08 -16.29 -3.71
N ASP A 240 27.87 -15.31 -4.16
CA ASP A 240 27.92 -14.72 -5.52
C ASP A 240 26.86 -15.24 -6.49
N GLN A 241 25.62 -14.75 -6.36
CA GLN A 241 24.58 -14.98 -7.36
C GLN A 241 24.70 -13.92 -8.44
N THR A 242 25.26 -14.32 -9.58
CA THR A 242 25.07 -13.63 -10.85
C THR A 242 23.57 -13.63 -11.19
N VAL A 243 23.01 -12.44 -11.41
CA VAL A 243 21.69 -12.26 -12.03
C VAL A 243 21.63 -13.16 -13.27
N PRO A 244 20.63 -14.04 -13.44
CA PRO A 244 20.56 -14.87 -14.63
C PRO A 244 20.47 -14.00 -15.89
N ASP A 245 21.34 -14.23 -16.87
CA ASP A 245 21.26 -13.63 -18.22
C ASP A 245 19.93 -13.94 -18.95
N GLU A 246 19.02 -14.72 -18.34
CA GLU A 246 17.72 -15.12 -18.90
C GLU A 246 16.67 -13.99 -18.98
N LEU A 247 16.95 -12.79 -18.44
CA LEU A 247 16.12 -11.60 -18.68
C LEU A 247 16.08 -11.20 -20.17
N ASP A 248 17.11 -11.54 -20.94
CA ASP A 248 17.18 -11.29 -22.40
C ASP A 248 16.24 -12.19 -23.23
N ARG A 249 15.54 -13.17 -22.61
CA ARG A 249 14.63 -14.09 -23.34
C ARG A 249 13.22 -13.57 -23.56
N ARG A 250 12.86 -12.37 -23.08
CA ARG A 250 11.47 -11.89 -23.11
C ARG A 250 11.39 -10.62 -23.95
N VAL A 251 11.13 -10.77 -25.25
CA VAL A 251 10.68 -9.63 -26.05
C VAL A 251 9.34 -9.16 -25.45
N PRO A 252 9.18 -7.87 -25.14
CA PRO A 252 7.92 -7.38 -24.60
C PRO A 252 6.81 -7.64 -25.61
N LYS A 253 5.70 -8.28 -25.20
CA LYS A 253 4.54 -8.55 -26.09
C LYS A 253 4.10 -7.34 -26.90
N PHE A 254 4.22 -6.14 -26.33
CA PHE A 254 3.91 -4.89 -27.02
C PHE A 254 4.81 -4.66 -28.24
N GLN A 255 6.11 -4.89 -28.13
CA GLN A 255 7.04 -4.77 -29.24
C GLN A 255 6.79 -5.86 -30.28
N GLU A 256 6.53 -7.10 -29.84
CA GLU A 256 6.15 -8.20 -30.75
C GLU A 256 4.92 -7.84 -31.59
N VAL A 257 3.86 -7.33 -30.95
CA VAL A 257 2.63 -6.91 -31.63
C VAL A 257 2.86 -5.78 -32.64
N LEU A 258 3.77 -4.85 -32.35
CA LEU A 258 4.12 -3.78 -33.29
C LEU A 258 5.03 -4.26 -34.43
N GLU A 259 5.86 -5.28 -34.19
CA GLU A 259 6.76 -5.87 -35.20
C GLU A 259 6.05 -6.84 -36.15
N GLU A 260 4.96 -7.47 -35.70
CA GLU A 260 4.08 -8.28 -36.56
C GLU A 260 3.50 -7.45 -37.72
N GLU A 261 3.29 -6.16 -37.49
CA GLU A 261 2.76 -5.22 -38.48
C GLU A 261 3.91 -4.61 -39.30
N SER A 262 4.11 -5.13 -40.52
CA SER A 262 5.10 -4.54 -41.43
C SER A 262 4.59 -3.20 -41.97
N VAL A 263 5.33 -2.13 -41.67
CA VAL A 263 5.11 -0.78 -42.21
C VAL A 263 5.72 -0.73 -43.61
N THR A 264 4.89 -0.58 -44.62
CA THR A 264 5.32 -0.46 -46.02
C THR A 264 5.49 1.00 -46.43
N GLU A 265 6.20 1.27 -47.54
CA GLU A 265 6.31 2.63 -48.11
C GLU A 265 4.93 3.23 -48.43
N ALA A 266 3.98 2.40 -48.90
CA ALA A 266 2.61 2.86 -49.16
C ALA A 266 1.87 3.26 -47.86
N ASP A 267 2.15 2.58 -46.75
CA ASP A 267 1.63 2.99 -45.44
C ASP A 267 2.23 4.35 -45.03
N ILE A 268 3.54 4.55 -45.23
CA ILE A 268 4.24 5.81 -44.92
C ILE A 268 3.67 6.97 -45.74
N GLU A 269 3.58 6.83 -47.07
CA GLU A 269 3.00 7.86 -47.95
C GLU A 269 1.57 8.23 -47.52
N ARG A 270 0.78 7.23 -47.10
CA ARG A 270 -0.57 7.46 -46.57
C ARG A 270 -0.54 8.21 -45.24
N PHE A 271 0.35 7.83 -44.32
CA PHE A 271 0.46 8.51 -43.03
C PHE A 271 0.91 9.95 -43.20
N GLU A 272 1.88 10.23 -44.06
CA GLU A 272 2.32 11.59 -44.38
C GLU A 272 1.15 12.41 -44.97
N ALA A 273 0.39 11.84 -45.91
CA ALA A 273 -0.79 12.50 -46.46
C ALA A 273 -1.87 12.80 -45.42
N ILE A 274 -2.06 11.92 -44.42
CA ILE A 274 -2.97 12.19 -43.29
C ILE A 274 -2.45 13.37 -42.46
N LEU A 275 -1.15 13.41 -42.18
CA LEU A 275 -0.53 14.44 -41.34
C LEU A 275 -0.44 15.82 -42.03
N ASP A 276 -0.49 15.87 -43.36
CA ASP A 276 -0.57 17.13 -44.10
C ASP A 276 -1.91 17.87 -43.86
N ASP A 277 -3.00 17.12 -43.66
CA ASP A 277 -4.36 17.65 -43.54
C ASP A 277 -4.93 17.58 -42.11
N HIS A 278 -4.34 16.78 -41.21
CA HIS A 278 -4.87 16.50 -39.89
C HIS A 278 -3.80 16.53 -38.79
N ASP A 279 -4.19 16.99 -37.59
CA ASP A 279 -3.39 16.75 -36.39
C ASP A 279 -3.48 15.28 -35.98
N ALA A 280 -2.32 14.66 -35.74
CA ALA A 280 -2.21 13.25 -35.41
C ALA A 280 -2.97 12.86 -34.14
N LEU A 281 -2.91 13.69 -33.10
CA LEU A 281 -3.52 13.38 -31.80
C LEU A 281 -5.04 13.31 -31.95
N ASP A 282 -5.62 14.19 -32.76
CA ASP A 282 -7.06 14.22 -33.03
C ASP A 282 -7.50 13.10 -33.97
N TYR A 283 -6.79 12.90 -35.08
CA TYR A 283 -7.16 11.89 -36.08
C TYR A 283 -7.10 10.47 -35.50
N TRP A 284 -5.99 10.12 -34.84
CA TRP A 284 -5.75 8.76 -34.36
C TRP A 284 -6.44 8.45 -33.03
N ALA A 285 -6.91 9.47 -32.27
CA ALA A 285 -7.64 9.23 -31.03
C ALA A 285 -8.91 8.40 -31.28
N ASP A 286 -9.60 8.60 -32.40
CA ASP A 286 -10.82 7.83 -32.71
C ASP A 286 -10.58 6.33 -32.92
N TYR A 287 -9.34 5.96 -33.26
CA TYR A 287 -8.89 4.58 -33.41
C TYR A 287 -8.57 3.91 -32.07
N VAL A 288 -8.43 4.69 -30.98
CA VAL A 288 -8.22 4.18 -29.64
C VAL A 288 -9.55 3.81 -29.00
N ALA A 289 -9.73 2.52 -28.71
CA ALA A 289 -10.95 1.97 -28.13
C ALA A 289 -12.23 2.52 -28.83
N PRO A 290 -12.42 2.28 -30.14
CA PRO A 290 -13.44 2.95 -30.97
C PRO A 290 -14.89 2.71 -30.48
N ALA A 291 -15.09 1.64 -29.71
CA ALA A 291 -16.34 1.27 -29.06
C ALA A 291 -16.72 2.19 -27.88
N VAL A 292 -15.77 2.96 -27.36
CA VAL A 292 -16.01 3.92 -26.29
C VAL A 292 -16.37 5.27 -26.90
N LYS A 293 -17.52 5.82 -26.51
CA LYS A 293 -18.01 7.14 -26.95
C LYS A 293 -17.86 8.17 -25.83
N PHE A 294 -17.75 9.46 -26.22
CA PHE A 294 -17.72 10.60 -25.29
C PHE A 294 -16.57 10.57 -24.29
N ARG A 295 -15.39 10.11 -24.74
CA ARG A 295 -14.17 9.94 -23.93
C ARG A 295 -12.93 10.41 -24.66
N ASP A 296 -13.05 11.47 -25.45
CA ASP A 296 -12.02 11.91 -26.39
C ASP A 296 -10.71 12.24 -25.68
N ARG A 297 -10.80 12.88 -24.50
CA ARG A 297 -9.63 13.14 -23.65
C ARG A 297 -8.90 11.86 -23.24
N ALA A 298 -9.62 10.83 -22.82
CA ALA A 298 -9.02 9.56 -22.44
C ALA A 298 -8.42 8.82 -23.65
N LYS A 299 -9.06 8.90 -24.81
CA LYS A 299 -8.52 8.35 -26.06
C LYS A 299 -7.20 9.00 -26.47
N ARG A 300 -7.13 10.34 -26.44
CA ARG A 300 -5.91 11.12 -26.69
C ARG A 300 -4.80 10.77 -25.69
N ALA A 301 -5.12 10.67 -24.40
CA ALA A 301 -4.16 10.29 -23.37
C ALA A 301 -3.60 8.87 -23.59
N ILE A 302 -4.45 7.88 -23.91
CA ILE A 302 -4.01 6.52 -24.19
C ILE A 302 -3.20 6.46 -25.50
N LEU A 303 -3.53 7.27 -26.51
CA LEU A 303 -2.70 7.41 -27.71
C LEU A 303 -1.28 7.91 -27.36
N CYS A 304 -1.17 8.92 -26.49
CA CYS A 304 0.11 9.38 -25.96
C CYS A 304 0.85 8.28 -25.19
N VAL A 305 0.16 7.46 -24.39
CA VAL A 305 0.78 6.30 -23.71
C VAL A 305 1.39 5.33 -24.71
N LEU A 306 0.67 4.98 -25.78
CA LEU A 306 1.17 4.07 -26.82
C LEU A 306 2.37 4.66 -27.60
N ALA A 307 2.34 5.96 -27.87
CA ALA A 307 3.34 6.67 -28.67
C ALA A 307 4.59 7.11 -27.88
N SER A 308 4.53 7.11 -26.54
CA SER A 308 5.59 7.66 -25.70
C SER A 308 6.94 6.99 -25.97
N PRO A 309 8.06 7.74 -25.92
CA PRO A 309 9.39 7.16 -26.08
C PRO A 309 9.74 6.17 -24.97
N GLU A 310 10.83 5.42 -25.19
CA GLU A 310 11.49 4.68 -24.11
C GLU A 310 12.28 5.66 -23.22
N ASP A 311 12.67 5.20 -22.04
CA ASP A 311 13.55 5.99 -21.18
C ASP A 311 14.94 6.11 -21.83
N ALA A 312 15.51 7.31 -21.76
CA ALA A 312 16.83 7.60 -22.30
C ALA A 312 17.56 8.59 -21.39
N HIS A 313 18.88 8.44 -21.28
CA HIS A 313 19.74 9.35 -20.50
C HIS A 313 19.23 9.61 -19.07
N ASP A 314 18.85 8.54 -18.36
CA ASP A 314 18.28 8.57 -17.01
C ASP A 314 17.00 9.43 -16.87
N THR A 315 16.35 9.72 -18.00
CA THR A 315 15.11 10.49 -18.06
C THR A 315 13.96 9.58 -18.47
N LYS A 316 12.87 9.65 -17.69
CA LYS A 316 11.62 8.93 -17.99
C LYS A 316 11.01 9.47 -19.28
N GLY A 317 10.98 8.63 -20.32
CA GLY A 317 10.32 8.95 -21.59
C GLY A 317 8.89 8.38 -21.68
N ARG A 318 8.62 7.32 -20.91
CA ARG A 318 7.29 6.71 -20.83
C ARG A 318 6.25 7.66 -20.23
N THR A 319 5.00 7.50 -20.65
CA THR A 319 3.85 8.14 -19.99
C THR A 319 2.91 7.09 -19.40
N ASN A 320 2.26 7.44 -18.29
CA ASN A 320 1.35 6.59 -17.54
C ASN A 320 -0.02 7.27 -17.37
N ALA A 321 -1.07 6.49 -17.14
CA ALA A 321 -2.41 7.01 -16.92
C ALA A 321 -3.12 6.37 -15.71
N ILE A 322 -3.91 7.17 -14.99
CA ILE A 322 -4.93 6.72 -14.04
C ILE A 322 -6.30 7.00 -14.67
N LEU A 323 -7.14 5.97 -14.76
CA LEU A 323 -8.53 6.08 -15.19
C LEU A 323 -9.41 5.75 -13.99
N PHE A 324 -10.12 6.73 -13.45
CA PHE A 324 -10.96 6.54 -12.27
C PHE A 324 -12.38 7.03 -12.51
N GLY A 325 -13.33 6.52 -11.73
CA GLY A 325 -14.73 6.91 -11.81
C GLY A 325 -15.66 5.77 -11.41
N PRO A 326 -16.98 5.98 -11.35
CA PRO A 326 -17.93 4.94 -10.99
C PRO A 326 -17.90 3.72 -11.94
N PRO A 327 -18.48 2.58 -11.52
CA PRO A 327 -18.62 1.41 -12.39
C PRO A 327 -19.55 1.71 -13.59
N GLY A 328 -19.33 1.00 -14.70
CA GLY A 328 -20.17 1.10 -15.90
C GLY A 328 -19.90 2.31 -16.79
N THR A 329 -18.76 3.01 -16.64
CA THR A 329 -18.43 4.23 -17.40
C THR A 329 -17.52 4.01 -18.61
N GLY A 330 -17.14 2.75 -18.89
CA GLY A 330 -16.33 2.35 -20.05
C GLY A 330 -14.84 2.16 -19.79
N LYS A 331 -14.37 2.25 -18.54
CA LYS A 331 -12.93 2.09 -18.19
C LYS A 331 -12.34 0.75 -18.67
N SER A 332 -13.00 -0.37 -18.35
CA SER A 332 -12.52 -1.72 -18.73
C SER A 332 -12.48 -1.95 -20.25
N ALA A 333 -13.17 -1.14 -21.06
CA ALA A 333 -13.06 -1.22 -22.51
C ALA A 333 -11.67 -0.75 -23.01
N PHE A 334 -11.04 0.23 -22.33
CA PHE A 334 -9.66 0.62 -22.60
C PHE A 334 -8.67 -0.48 -22.20
N LYS A 335 -8.87 -1.13 -21.04
CA LYS A 335 -8.09 -2.33 -20.66
C LYS A 335 -8.16 -3.38 -21.76
N ASN A 336 -9.37 -3.77 -22.16
CA ASN A 336 -9.55 -4.84 -23.15
C ASN A 336 -8.90 -4.47 -24.48
N PHE A 337 -9.05 -3.22 -24.92
CA PHE A 337 -8.35 -2.71 -26.10
C PHE A 337 -6.82 -2.85 -25.98
N LEU A 338 -6.21 -2.42 -24.88
CA LEU A 338 -4.76 -2.50 -24.68
C LEU A 338 -4.25 -3.95 -24.60
N VAL A 339 -4.99 -4.84 -23.93
CA VAL A 339 -4.61 -6.25 -23.78
C VAL A 339 -4.76 -7.01 -25.09
N GLU A 340 -5.89 -6.86 -25.77
CA GLU A 340 -6.21 -7.60 -26.99
C GLU A 340 -5.41 -7.06 -28.19
N GLU A 341 -5.24 -5.75 -28.29
CA GLU A 341 -4.70 -5.12 -29.50
C GLU A 341 -3.25 -4.72 -29.38
N PHE A 342 -2.73 -4.47 -28.19
CA PHE A 342 -1.35 -4.02 -27.96
C PHE A 342 -0.58 -4.93 -26.99
N GLY A 343 -1.10 -6.12 -26.69
CA GLY A 343 -0.39 -7.13 -25.91
C GLY A 343 -0.07 -6.69 -24.48
N ALA A 344 -0.84 -5.75 -23.91
CA ALA A 344 -0.63 -5.30 -22.54
C ALA A 344 -0.80 -6.48 -21.56
N PHE A 345 0.07 -6.55 -20.56
CA PHE A 345 -0.16 -7.46 -19.46
C PHE A 345 -1.15 -6.82 -18.49
N SER A 346 -2.13 -7.60 -18.02
CA SER A 346 -3.12 -7.09 -17.07
C SER A 346 -3.23 -7.95 -15.83
N ILE A 347 -3.51 -7.32 -14.71
CA ILE A 347 -3.85 -7.99 -13.45
C ILE A 347 -5.02 -7.28 -12.77
N ASP A 348 -5.71 -8.00 -11.89
CA ASP A 348 -6.86 -7.54 -11.12
C ASP A 348 -6.42 -7.30 -9.67
N GLY A 349 -6.50 -6.06 -9.19
CA GLY A 349 -5.91 -5.57 -7.95
C GLY A 349 -6.42 -6.28 -6.68
N ALA A 350 -7.66 -6.77 -6.68
CA ALA A 350 -8.32 -7.35 -5.50
C ALA A 350 -7.60 -8.57 -4.89
N ARG A 351 -6.69 -9.22 -5.63
CA ARG A 351 -6.02 -10.47 -5.24
C ARG A 351 -4.52 -10.47 -5.51
N VAL A 352 -3.94 -9.29 -5.61
CA VAL A 352 -2.57 -9.13 -6.07
C VAL A 352 -1.67 -8.79 -4.91
N SER A 353 -0.67 -9.63 -4.70
CA SER A 353 0.42 -9.34 -3.76
C SER A 353 1.52 -8.51 -4.41
N ARG A 354 2.39 -7.92 -3.59
CA ARG A 354 3.64 -7.32 -4.05
C ARG A 354 4.46 -8.27 -4.93
N ALA A 355 4.51 -9.56 -4.61
CA ALA A 355 5.28 -10.55 -5.38
C ALA A 355 4.69 -10.75 -6.79
N ASP A 356 3.36 -10.72 -6.93
CA ASP A 356 2.68 -10.88 -8.22
C ASP A 356 2.94 -9.71 -9.17
N LEU A 357 3.21 -8.51 -8.64
CA LEU A 357 3.62 -7.34 -9.43
C LEU A 357 5.12 -7.30 -9.71
N THR A 358 5.93 -7.75 -8.76
CA THR A 358 7.38 -7.59 -8.79
C THR A 358 8.09 -8.86 -9.27
N TYR A 359 8.55 -9.69 -8.34
CA TYR A 359 9.18 -10.96 -8.61
C TYR A 359 9.05 -11.84 -7.37
N ASN A 360 8.69 -13.10 -7.59
CA ASN A 360 8.53 -14.09 -6.54
C ASN A 360 9.81 -14.92 -6.42
N LYS A 361 10.58 -14.67 -5.36
CA LYS A 361 11.82 -15.40 -5.06
C LYS A 361 11.60 -16.89 -4.82
N ASN A 362 10.46 -17.28 -4.27
CA ASN A 362 10.18 -18.67 -3.90
C ASN A 362 9.91 -19.53 -5.15
N SER A 363 9.18 -18.99 -6.12
CA SER A 363 8.92 -19.68 -7.39
C SER A 363 9.93 -19.34 -8.49
N ASN A 364 10.82 -18.35 -8.27
CA ASN A 364 11.71 -17.80 -9.29
C ASN A 364 10.93 -17.29 -10.52
N GLU A 365 9.81 -16.62 -10.28
CA GLU A 365 8.90 -16.12 -11.33
C GLU A 365 8.81 -14.60 -11.32
N ASP A 366 8.97 -14.00 -12.50
CA ASP A 366 8.73 -12.58 -12.70
C ASP A 366 7.24 -12.23 -12.53
N GLY A 367 6.99 -11.19 -11.75
CA GLY A 367 5.68 -10.56 -11.64
C GLY A 367 5.35 -9.69 -12.85
N LEU A 368 4.15 -9.11 -12.81
CA LEU A 368 3.57 -8.32 -13.91
C LEU A 368 4.51 -7.25 -14.47
N LEU A 369 5.11 -6.44 -13.60
CA LEU A 369 5.86 -5.24 -14.00
C LEU A 369 7.20 -5.59 -14.65
N VAL A 370 7.84 -6.65 -14.16
CA VAL A 370 9.09 -7.16 -14.75
C VAL A 370 8.80 -7.79 -16.11
N ARG A 371 7.71 -8.58 -16.22
CA ARG A 371 7.24 -9.15 -17.49
C ARG A 371 6.84 -8.10 -18.52
N ALA A 372 6.33 -6.97 -18.06
CA ALA A 372 5.89 -5.87 -18.90
C ALA A 372 7.00 -4.85 -19.19
N HIS A 373 8.26 -5.12 -18.84
CA HIS A 373 9.38 -4.20 -19.11
C HIS A 373 9.38 -3.75 -20.58
N LYS A 374 9.50 -2.43 -20.82
CA LYS A 374 9.36 -1.74 -22.12
C LYS A 374 8.01 -1.87 -22.82
N GLY A 375 7.07 -2.61 -22.25
CA GLY A 375 5.71 -2.79 -22.72
C GLY A 375 4.68 -1.97 -21.95
N LEU A 376 3.49 -2.55 -21.81
CA LEU A 376 2.31 -1.99 -21.17
C LEU A 376 1.88 -2.89 -20.01
N ALA A 377 1.59 -2.30 -18.85
CA ALA A 377 0.91 -2.98 -17.75
C ALA A 377 -0.37 -2.25 -17.38
N VAL A 378 -1.44 -3.02 -17.21
CA VAL A 378 -2.75 -2.54 -16.79
C VAL A 378 -3.09 -3.18 -15.46
N ILE A 379 -3.35 -2.36 -14.44
CA ILE A 379 -3.83 -2.85 -13.14
C ILE A 379 -5.27 -2.38 -12.97
N GLU A 380 -6.20 -3.34 -12.98
CA GLU A 380 -7.63 -3.10 -12.73
C GLU A 380 -7.93 -3.16 -11.23
N GLU A 381 -9.04 -2.56 -10.79
CA GLU A 381 -9.44 -2.50 -9.38
C GLU A 381 -8.29 -2.01 -8.48
N ALA A 382 -7.60 -0.95 -8.94
CA ALA A 382 -6.47 -0.37 -8.22
C ALA A 382 -6.88 0.20 -6.84
N ASP A 383 -8.17 0.46 -6.63
CA ASP A 383 -8.76 0.83 -5.33
C ASP A 383 -8.76 -0.33 -4.32
N GLU A 384 -8.59 -1.58 -4.77
CA GLU A 384 -8.51 -2.78 -3.93
C GLU A 384 -7.07 -3.29 -3.72
N LEU A 385 -6.06 -2.61 -4.29
CA LEU A 385 -4.65 -2.96 -4.08
C LEU A 385 -4.23 -2.67 -2.64
N ASP A 386 -3.40 -3.55 -2.08
CA ASP A 386 -2.69 -3.26 -0.84
C ASP A 386 -1.56 -2.23 -1.03
N ASP A 387 -1.22 -1.51 0.04
CA ASP A 387 -0.22 -0.44 0.02
C ASP A 387 1.17 -0.90 -0.46
N ASN A 388 1.56 -2.14 -0.15
CA ASN A 388 2.86 -2.70 -0.55
C ASN A 388 2.91 -3.01 -2.05
N ALA A 389 1.81 -3.57 -2.58
CA ALA A 389 1.65 -3.83 -4.01
C ALA A 389 1.61 -2.51 -4.80
N LEU A 390 0.85 -1.52 -4.32
CA LEU A 390 0.80 -0.21 -4.95
C LEU A 390 2.17 0.49 -4.91
N GLY A 391 2.85 0.51 -3.76
CA GLY A 391 4.18 1.11 -3.63
C GLY A 391 5.20 0.52 -4.61
N ALA A 392 5.12 -0.79 -4.87
CA ALA A 392 5.93 -1.44 -5.90
C ALA A 392 5.57 -0.98 -7.32
N ALA A 393 4.28 -0.87 -7.64
CA ALA A 393 3.81 -0.34 -8.93
C ALA A 393 4.29 1.10 -9.16
N LEU A 394 4.15 1.98 -8.17
CA LEU A 394 4.60 3.38 -8.25
C LEU A 394 6.10 3.51 -8.46
N THR A 395 6.90 2.59 -7.92
CA THR A 395 8.35 2.56 -8.13
C THR A 395 8.69 2.25 -9.60
N ALA A 396 8.00 1.28 -10.19
CA ALA A 396 8.17 0.94 -11.61
C ALA A 396 7.66 2.07 -12.54
N PHE A 397 6.52 2.67 -12.22
CA PHE A 397 5.92 3.74 -13.02
C PHE A 397 6.68 5.08 -12.90
N GLY A 398 7.36 5.31 -11.78
CA GLY A 398 8.17 6.49 -11.52
C GLY A 398 9.48 6.54 -12.32
N GLU A 399 10.33 7.52 -12.02
CA GLU A 399 11.55 7.82 -12.78
C GLU A 399 12.56 6.66 -12.82
N ALA A 400 12.60 5.82 -11.79
CA ALA A 400 13.62 4.78 -11.65
C ALA A 400 13.50 3.66 -12.69
N GLY A 401 12.27 3.31 -13.10
CA GLY A 401 12.02 2.25 -14.08
C GLY A 401 12.62 0.89 -13.72
N ARG A 402 12.79 0.65 -12.43
CA ARG A 402 13.37 -0.57 -11.86
C ARG A 402 12.66 -0.90 -10.56
N ILE A 403 12.64 -2.17 -10.22
CA ILE A 403 12.10 -2.68 -8.97
C ILE A 403 13.26 -3.19 -8.13
N GLU A 404 13.37 -2.66 -6.91
CA GLU A 404 14.39 -3.08 -5.96
C GLU A 404 13.81 -4.12 -5.01
N ILE A 405 14.43 -5.30 -4.99
CA ILE A 405 14.05 -6.43 -4.14
C ILE A 405 15.30 -6.88 -3.38
N ARG A 406 15.53 -6.29 -2.21
CA ARG A 406 16.67 -6.52 -1.31
C ARG A 406 18.04 -6.42 -2.00
N ASP A 407 18.49 -7.51 -2.59
CA ASP A 407 19.77 -7.79 -3.23
C ASP A 407 19.72 -7.74 -4.77
N MET A 408 18.56 -7.47 -5.35
CA MET A 408 18.36 -7.46 -6.79
C MET A 408 17.66 -6.18 -7.26
N GLN A 409 18.10 -5.67 -8.41
CA GLN A 409 17.39 -4.66 -9.17
C GLN A 409 16.89 -5.27 -10.48
N LEU A 410 15.58 -5.27 -10.67
CA LEU A 410 14.95 -5.79 -11.88
C LEU A 410 14.50 -4.64 -12.77
N PRO A 411 14.75 -4.68 -14.09
CA PRO A 411 14.26 -3.68 -15.01
C PRO A 411 12.73 -3.74 -15.09
N ALA A 412 12.08 -2.59 -14.99
CA ALA A 412 10.63 -2.44 -14.96
C ALA A 412 10.19 -1.12 -15.59
N GLN A 413 10.83 -0.72 -16.69
CA GLN A 413 10.44 0.45 -17.47
C GLN A 413 9.09 0.25 -18.19
N VAL A 414 7.99 0.34 -17.45
CA VAL A 414 6.65 -0.01 -17.94
C VAL A 414 5.77 1.21 -18.12
N ARG A 415 5.03 1.28 -19.23
CA ARG A 415 3.91 2.20 -19.40
C ARG A 415 2.72 1.68 -18.58
N GLY A 416 2.45 2.34 -17.46
CA GLY A 416 1.46 1.92 -16.47
C GLY A 416 0.08 2.54 -16.71
N ILE A 417 -0.96 1.73 -16.66
CA ILE A 417 -2.35 2.18 -16.65
C ILE A 417 -3.03 1.62 -15.39
N LEU A 418 -3.47 2.50 -14.49
CA LEU A 418 -4.28 2.14 -13.33
C LEU A 418 -5.75 2.39 -13.62
N LEU A 419 -6.61 1.43 -13.32
CA LEU A 419 -8.06 1.56 -13.39
C LEU A 419 -8.62 1.31 -12.00
N GLY A 420 -9.42 2.23 -11.47
CA GLY A 420 -10.06 2.04 -10.16
C GLY A 420 -11.43 2.70 -10.06
N ASN A 421 -12.21 2.28 -9.06
CA ASN A 421 -13.56 2.79 -8.81
C ASN A 421 -13.60 3.95 -7.80
N TYR A 422 -12.62 4.85 -7.88
CA TYR A 422 -12.63 6.09 -7.11
C TYR A 422 -13.69 7.07 -7.63
N ARG A 423 -14.29 7.83 -6.72
CA ARG A 423 -15.29 8.86 -6.99
C ARG A 423 -14.65 10.22 -7.23
N SER A 424 -13.48 10.47 -6.67
CA SER A 424 -12.76 11.73 -6.84
C SER A 424 -11.25 11.58 -6.65
N ARG A 425 -10.52 12.65 -6.95
CA ARG A 425 -9.07 12.73 -6.71
C ARG A 425 -8.77 12.63 -5.22
N GLU A 426 -9.58 13.25 -4.37
CA GLU A 426 -9.43 13.24 -2.91
C GLU A 426 -9.55 11.82 -2.34
N GLU A 427 -10.40 10.97 -2.92
CA GLU A 427 -10.51 9.57 -2.51
C GLU A 427 -9.24 8.79 -2.83
N ILE A 428 -8.61 9.05 -3.98
CA ILE A 428 -7.30 8.47 -4.31
C ILE A 428 -6.23 8.98 -3.33
N ILE A 429 -6.24 10.26 -2.97
CA ILE A 429 -5.30 10.81 -1.96
C ILE A 429 -5.51 10.11 -0.62
N ALA A 430 -6.76 9.94 -0.19
CA ALA A 430 -7.09 9.31 1.08
C ALA A 430 -6.69 7.83 1.11
N ALA A 431 -6.85 7.12 0.00
CA ALA A 431 -6.47 5.72 -0.12
C ALA A 431 -4.94 5.54 -0.25
N HIS A 432 -4.29 6.38 -1.06
CA HIS A 432 -2.97 6.07 -1.63
C HIS A 432 -1.93 7.19 -1.54
N SER A 433 -2.26 8.29 -0.87
CA SER A 433 -1.49 9.54 -0.82
C SER A 433 -1.43 10.33 -2.14
N GLU A 434 -1.09 11.61 -2.04
CA GLU A 434 -0.93 12.50 -3.19
C GLU A 434 0.27 12.12 -4.08
N ALA A 435 1.27 11.43 -3.52
CA ALA A 435 2.49 11.04 -4.22
C ALA A 435 2.26 10.08 -5.40
N VAL A 436 1.09 9.42 -5.45
CA VAL A 436 0.66 8.63 -6.62
C VAL A 436 0.65 9.50 -7.87
N PHE A 437 0.03 10.68 -7.81
CA PHE A 437 -0.20 11.52 -8.99
C PHE A 437 1.09 12.02 -9.64
N ASP A 438 2.14 12.20 -8.83
CA ASP A 438 3.46 12.59 -9.33
C ASP A 438 4.10 11.57 -10.27
N ARG A 439 3.53 10.35 -10.36
CA ARG A 439 4.03 9.26 -11.22
C ARG A 439 3.21 9.07 -12.49
N PHE A 440 2.10 9.81 -12.66
CA PHE A 440 1.19 9.68 -13.78
C PHE A 440 0.99 11.01 -14.49
N GLU A 441 1.27 11.01 -15.79
CA GLU A 441 1.06 12.17 -16.66
C GLU A 441 -0.43 12.44 -16.90
N PHE A 442 -1.26 11.40 -16.89
CA PHE A 442 -2.70 11.53 -17.11
C PHE A 442 -3.51 11.02 -15.92
N VAL A 443 -4.36 11.88 -15.36
CA VAL A 443 -5.30 11.54 -14.30
C VAL A 443 -6.71 11.82 -14.82
N LEU A 444 -7.41 10.78 -15.26
CA LEU A 444 -8.61 10.87 -16.09
C LEU A 444 -9.84 10.42 -15.33
N GLN A 445 -10.74 11.37 -15.07
CA GLN A 445 -12.05 11.09 -14.48
C GLN A 445 -13.05 10.60 -15.54
N PHE A 446 -13.74 9.51 -15.23
CA PHE A 446 -14.79 8.90 -16.03
C PHE A 446 -16.12 9.13 -15.34
N ASP A 447 -16.73 10.27 -15.61
CA ASP A 447 -18.06 10.60 -15.08
C ASP A 447 -19.16 9.74 -15.70
N ARG A 448 -20.31 9.66 -15.05
CA ARG A 448 -21.49 9.06 -15.69
C ARG A 448 -21.86 9.88 -16.91
N LEU A 449 -22.11 9.21 -18.03
CA LEU A 449 -22.63 9.84 -19.24
C LEU A 449 -24.00 10.48 -18.92
N THR A 450 -24.28 11.61 -19.58
CA THR A 450 -25.63 12.17 -19.58
C THR A 450 -26.62 11.19 -20.21
N ASP A 451 -27.92 11.37 -19.99
CA ASP A 451 -28.92 10.46 -20.54
C ASP A 451 -28.83 10.35 -22.08
N SER A 452 -28.59 11.47 -22.77
CA SER A 452 -28.43 11.51 -24.22
C SER A 452 -27.15 10.82 -24.71
N GLU A 453 -26.02 11.04 -24.03
CA GLU A 453 -24.75 10.37 -24.38
C GLU A 453 -24.83 8.87 -24.09
N ARG A 454 -25.48 8.49 -22.98
CA ARG A 454 -25.69 7.09 -22.63
C ARG A 454 -26.57 6.40 -23.66
N ASP A 455 -27.64 7.04 -24.12
CA ASP A 455 -28.53 6.53 -25.17
C ASP A 455 -27.75 6.31 -26.47
N ALA A 456 -27.02 7.32 -26.94
CA ALA A 456 -26.17 7.22 -28.13
C ALA A 456 -25.07 6.15 -28.01
N ALA A 457 -24.48 5.98 -26.81
CA ALA A 457 -23.51 4.92 -26.57
C ALA A 457 -24.14 3.52 -26.60
N ILE A 458 -25.37 3.36 -26.07
CA ILE A 458 -26.13 2.11 -26.12
C ILE A 458 -26.53 1.79 -27.55
N ASP A 459 -27.05 2.77 -28.30
CA ASP A 459 -27.39 2.61 -29.72
C ASP A 459 -26.19 2.12 -30.52
N TRP A 460 -25.02 2.72 -30.30
CA TRP A 460 -23.80 2.25 -30.94
C TRP A 460 -23.49 0.78 -30.59
N GLN A 461 -23.63 0.38 -29.32
CA GLN A 461 -23.42 -1.02 -28.92
C GLN A 461 -24.46 -1.97 -29.52
N TYR A 462 -25.70 -1.52 -29.73
CA TYR A 462 -26.75 -2.29 -30.38
C TYR A 462 -26.48 -2.47 -31.86
N ASP A 463 -26.08 -1.40 -32.56
CA ASP A 463 -25.73 -1.43 -33.98
C ASP A 463 -24.57 -2.38 -34.28
N HIS A 464 -23.65 -2.56 -33.33
CA HIS A 464 -22.46 -3.39 -33.46
C HIS A 464 -22.53 -4.69 -32.64
N PHE A 465 -23.72 -5.04 -32.13
CA PHE A 465 -23.87 -6.19 -31.25
C PHE A 465 -23.52 -7.50 -31.98
N ARG A 466 -22.53 -8.24 -31.44
CA ARG A 466 -21.98 -9.49 -32.00
C ARG A 466 -21.38 -9.36 -33.39
N GLN A 467 -21.09 -8.15 -33.85
CA GLN A 467 -20.31 -7.96 -35.06
C GLN A 467 -18.82 -8.08 -34.72
N PRO A 468 -17.99 -8.61 -35.64
CA PRO A 468 -16.54 -8.56 -35.46
C PRO A 468 -16.10 -7.10 -35.35
N LYS A 469 -15.17 -6.81 -34.43
CA LYS A 469 -14.51 -5.50 -34.37
C LYS A 469 -13.84 -5.25 -35.73
N ALA A 470 -13.91 -4.03 -36.25
CA ALA A 470 -13.28 -3.68 -37.52
C ALA A 470 -11.74 -3.76 -37.38
N PRO A 471 -11.09 -4.84 -37.86
CA PRO A 471 -9.68 -5.07 -37.57
C PRO A 471 -8.78 -4.11 -38.37
N GLU A 472 -9.27 -3.61 -39.50
CA GLU A 472 -8.53 -2.70 -40.38
C GLU A 472 -8.15 -1.40 -39.68
N GLN A 473 -9.05 -0.84 -38.84
CA GLN A 473 -8.76 0.39 -38.11
C GLN A 473 -7.64 0.16 -37.10
N THR A 474 -7.71 -0.91 -36.31
CA THR A 474 -6.72 -1.14 -35.26
C THR A 474 -5.36 -1.58 -35.81
N GLY A 475 -5.34 -2.37 -36.90
CA GLY A 475 -4.09 -2.69 -37.61
C GLY A 475 -3.42 -1.43 -38.19
N GLU A 476 -4.20 -0.51 -38.75
CA GLU A 476 -3.68 0.77 -39.24
C GLU A 476 -3.03 1.60 -38.13
N LEU A 477 -3.68 1.71 -36.96
CA LEU A 477 -3.11 2.39 -35.80
C LEU A 477 -1.80 1.72 -35.33
N LYS A 478 -1.72 0.38 -35.28
CA LYS A 478 -0.49 -0.34 -34.89
C LYS A 478 0.68 0.00 -35.83
N LYS A 479 0.45 -0.05 -37.14
CA LYS A 479 1.44 0.34 -38.15
C LYS A 479 1.90 1.79 -37.96
N TYR A 480 0.95 2.69 -37.71
CA TYR A 480 1.26 4.09 -37.48
C TYR A 480 2.12 4.29 -36.21
N ILE A 481 1.76 3.64 -35.10
CA ILE A 481 2.56 3.66 -33.86
C ILE A 481 3.94 3.06 -34.08
N ALA A 482 4.05 1.96 -34.83
CA ALA A 482 5.34 1.33 -35.16
C ALA A 482 6.23 2.26 -36.00
N TRP A 483 5.64 3.06 -36.89
CA TRP A 483 6.35 4.06 -37.69
C TRP A 483 6.86 5.23 -36.84
N ILE A 484 5.97 5.93 -36.12
CA ILE A 484 6.33 7.13 -35.35
C ILE A 484 7.28 6.82 -34.19
N ARG A 485 7.30 5.58 -33.67
CA ARG A 485 8.26 5.13 -32.65
C ARG A 485 9.71 5.10 -33.12
N LYS A 486 9.99 5.22 -34.42
CA LYS A 486 11.35 5.33 -34.96
C LYS A 486 11.81 6.79 -35.09
N PHE A 487 10.89 7.73 -34.95
CA PHE A 487 11.16 9.16 -35.02
C PHE A 487 11.49 9.72 -33.64
N ASP A 488 12.48 10.61 -33.58
CA ASP A 488 12.98 11.27 -32.38
C ASP A 488 12.92 12.79 -32.59
N PRO A 489 11.85 13.47 -32.14
CA PRO A 489 11.70 14.91 -32.30
C PRO A 489 12.90 15.69 -31.74
N ALA A 490 13.43 16.65 -32.50
CA ALA A 490 14.30 17.66 -31.94
C ALA A 490 13.48 18.78 -31.28
N ILE A 491 14.12 19.53 -30.37
CA ILE A 491 13.56 20.75 -29.78
C ILE A 491 14.39 21.93 -30.29
N PRO A 492 13.94 22.65 -31.33
CA PRO A 492 14.66 23.81 -31.84
C PRO A 492 14.81 24.88 -30.76
N GLU A 493 15.99 25.49 -30.67
CA GLU A 493 16.29 26.50 -29.64
C GLU A 493 15.30 27.69 -29.62
N PRO A 494 14.77 28.21 -30.76
CA PRO A 494 13.71 29.21 -30.74
C PRO A 494 12.42 28.72 -30.06
N GLU A 495 12.00 27.47 -30.32
CA GLU A 495 10.82 26.87 -29.73
C GLU A 495 11.02 26.62 -28.23
N LEU A 496 12.20 26.14 -27.82
CA LEU A 496 12.54 25.96 -26.41
C LEU A 496 12.43 27.28 -25.63
N ARG A 497 12.87 28.41 -26.21
CA ARG A 497 12.70 29.74 -25.59
C ARG A 497 11.23 30.14 -25.47
N ASN A 498 10.43 29.89 -26.52
CA ASN A 498 9.00 30.17 -26.51
C ASN A 498 8.28 29.36 -25.41
N ILE A 499 8.59 28.07 -25.30
CA ILE A 499 8.04 27.18 -24.28
C ILE A 499 8.44 27.62 -22.87
N LYS A 500 9.72 27.95 -22.66
CA LYS A 500 10.20 28.46 -21.36
C LYS A 500 9.45 29.73 -20.94
N ARG A 501 9.19 30.65 -21.87
CA ARG A 501 8.38 31.85 -21.62
C ARG A 501 6.93 31.51 -21.31
N PHE A 502 6.28 30.69 -22.13
CA PHE A 502 4.90 30.25 -21.89
C PHE A 502 4.72 29.59 -20.52
N LYS A 503 5.64 28.68 -20.16
CA LYS A 503 5.70 28.04 -18.84
C LYS A 503 5.88 29.06 -17.72
N GLN A 504 6.77 30.03 -17.89
CA GLN A 504 7.01 31.07 -16.88
C GLN A 504 5.75 31.92 -16.61
N GLU A 505 4.98 32.23 -17.65
CA GLU A 505 3.71 32.97 -17.54
C GLU A 505 2.61 32.18 -16.82
N ARG A 506 2.73 30.84 -16.75
CA ARG A 506 1.73 29.93 -16.17
C ARG A 506 2.30 29.05 -15.06
N ILE A 507 3.40 29.46 -14.45
CA ILE A 507 4.10 28.64 -13.45
C ILE A 507 3.22 28.34 -12.24
N GLU A 508 2.28 29.23 -11.91
CA GLU A 508 1.29 29.05 -10.83
C GLU A 508 0.32 27.88 -11.08
N ALA A 509 0.12 27.49 -12.34
CA ALA A 509 -0.72 26.37 -12.73
C ALA A 509 0.06 25.05 -12.83
N VAL A 510 1.37 25.05 -12.56
CA VAL A 510 2.21 23.85 -12.49
C VAL A 510 2.55 23.62 -11.02
N GLY A 511 1.90 22.64 -10.40
CA GLY A 511 1.99 22.38 -8.96
C GLY A 511 3.38 21.96 -8.51
N ASN A 512 4.13 21.23 -9.34
CA ASN A 512 5.48 20.80 -9.02
C ASN A 512 6.38 20.58 -10.24
N VAL A 513 7.68 20.36 -9.99
CA VAL A 513 8.68 20.15 -11.06
C VAL A 513 8.35 18.94 -11.92
N ARG A 514 7.83 17.85 -11.34
CA ARG A 514 7.48 16.63 -12.07
C ARG A 514 6.31 16.84 -13.02
N GLU A 515 5.31 17.60 -12.61
CA GLU A 515 4.21 18.00 -13.49
C GLU A 515 4.74 18.82 -14.67
N GLY A 516 5.65 19.77 -14.42
CA GLY A 516 6.32 20.53 -15.48
C GLY A 516 7.11 19.67 -16.47
N VAL A 517 7.79 18.63 -15.99
CA VAL A 517 8.48 17.63 -16.82
C VAL A 517 7.48 16.76 -17.58
N SER A 518 6.40 16.33 -16.93
CA SER A 518 5.32 15.53 -17.51
C SER A 518 4.69 16.23 -18.71
N ILE A 519 4.40 17.52 -18.61
CA ILE A 519 3.88 18.33 -19.72
C ILE A 519 4.87 18.34 -20.89
N MET A 520 6.18 18.48 -20.62
CA MET A 520 7.19 18.44 -21.68
C MET A 520 7.26 17.05 -22.34
N THR A 521 7.21 15.96 -21.57
CA THR A 521 7.21 14.59 -22.09
C THR A 521 5.98 14.32 -22.98
N VAL A 522 4.81 14.81 -22.58
CA VAL A 522 3.58 14.71 -23.38
C VAL A 522 3.70 15.57 -24.65
N ALA A 523 4.21 16.80 -24.56
CA ALA A 523 4.44 17.66 -25.73
C ALA A 523 5.38 17.02 -26.76
N TYR A 524 6.46 16.41 -26.26
CA TYR A 524 7.40 15.64 -27.06
C TYR A 524 6.70 14.47 -27.77
N THR A 525 5.82 13.77 -27.06
CA THR A 525 5.03 12.67 -27.62
C THR A 525 4.04 13.15 -28.68
N ILE A 526 3.41 14.33 -28.52
CA ILE A 526 2.51 14.93 -29.51
C ILE A 526 3.29 15.33 -30.77
N ALA A 527 4.47 15.92 -30.62
CA ALA A 527 5.35 16.23 -31.75
C ALA A 527 5.77 14.96 -32.51
N ARG A 528 6.04 13.89 -31.77
CA ARG A 528 6.36 12.57 -32.32
C ARG A 528 5.21 11.96 -33.11
N LEU A 529 3.99 12.03 -32.56
CA LEU A 529 2.78 11.61 -33.27
C LEU A 529 2.70 12.38 -34.60
N ASN A 530 2.85 13.70 -34.57
CA ASN A 530 2.88 14.51 -35.79
C ASN A 530 4.15 14.36 -36.66
N HIS A 531 5.03 13.39 -36.36
CA HIS A 531 6.27 13.09 -37.09
C HIS A 531 7.12 14.34 -37.41
N ARG A 532 7.20 15.28 -36.46
CA ARG A 532 7.89 16.56 -36.61
C ARG A 532 8.59 17.01 -35.32
N ASN A 533 9.43 18.02 -35.43
CA ASN A 533 10.07 18.63 -34.27
C ASN A 533 9.06 19.31 -33.34
N LEU A 534 9.42 19.38 -32.05
CA LEU A 534 8.60 19.96 -31.01
C LEU A 534 8.44 21.47 -31.20
N THR A 535 7.19 21.93 -31.13
CA THR A 535 6.80 23.35 -31.21
C THR A 535 6.09 23.80 -29.94
N LEU A 536 5.94 25.12 -29.75
CA LEU A 536 5.12 25.67 -28.67
C LEU A 536 3.68 25.12 -28.68
N ALA A 537 3.07 24.94 -29.85
CA ALA A 537 1.69 24.45 -29.96
C ALA A 537 1.52 23.05 -29.35
N ASP A 538 2.52 22.18 -29.49
CA ASP A 538 2.50 20.85 -28.85
C ASP A 538 2.53 20.96 -27.33
N TYR A 539 3.30 21.91 -26.81
CA TYR A 539 3.39 22.18 -25.38
C TYR A 539 2.09 22.77 -24.83
N GLU A 540 1.43 23.65 -25.58
CA GLU A 540 0.12 24.19 -25.22
C GLU A 540 -0.94 23.09 -25.15
N THR A 541 -1.01 22.22 -26.16
CA THR A 541 -1.92 21.06 -26.16
C THR A 541 -1.62 20.10 -25.02
N ALA A 542 -0.34 19.79 -24.76
CA ALA A 542 0.06 18.95 -23.64
C ALA A 542 -0.32 19.55 -22.29
N PHE A 543 -0.14 20.86 -22.13
CA PHE A 543 -0.51 21.59 -20.93
C PHE A 543 -2.02 21.46 -20.64
N GLU A 544 -2.86 21.63 -21.66
CA GLU A 544 -4.31 21.46 -21.51
C GLU A 544 -4.73 20.01 -21.21
N LEU A 545 -4.01 19.04 -21.78
CA LEU A 545 -4.31 17.63 -21.61
C LEU A 545 -3.92 17.10 -20.22
N VAL A 546 -2.84 17.64 -19.63
CA VAL A 546 -2.28 17.22 -18.33
C VAL A 546 -2.86 18.03 -17.16
N ALA A 547 -2.98 19.35 -17.28
CA ALA A 547 -3.31 20.25 -16.15
C ALA A 547 -4.81 20.33 -15.80
N ARG A 548 -5.68 19.69 -16.59
CA ARG A 548 -7.13 19.58 -16.32
C ARG A 548 -7.49 18.21 -15.80
#